data_AF-A0A3R8TSE6-F1
#
_entry.id   AF-A0A3R8TSE6-F1
#
_cell.length_a   1.000
_cell.length_b   1.000
_cell.length_c   1.000
_cell.angle_alpha   90.00
_cell.angle_beta   90.00
_cell.angle_gamma   90.00
#
_symmetry.space_group_name_H-M   'P 1'
#
loop_
_entity.id
_entity.type
_entity.pdbx_description
1 polymer ?
#
loop_
_entity_poly.entity_id
_entity_poly.type
_entity_poly.pdbx_seq_one_letter_code
_entity_poly.pdbx_strand_id
1 'polypeptide(L)'
;MSNTPSGIPPRPVHMPPAPPEQPEQPYVGSAHMREDGTLELRLRAEAPGEILGEAMFIVKPDDPRHAGLVDHLGGISAGGYAPVRPIPSGVL
;
A
#
# COMPACT_ATOMS: atom_id res chain seq x y z
N MET A 1 32.28 -59.32 14.53
CA MET A 1 32.33 -58.64 13.22
C MET A 1 31.41 -57.43 13.32
N SER A 2 31.99 -56.25 13.55
CA SER A 2 31.26 -55.00 13.77
C SER A 2 31.10 -54.28 12.44
N ASN A 3 29.88 -53.86 12.08
CA ASN A 3 29.66 -52.98 10.95
C ASN A 3 28.65 -51.90 11.34
N THR A 4 29.13 -50.67 11.52
CA THR A 4 28.32 -49.47 11.74
C THR A 4 28.28 -48.70 10.42
N PRO A 5 27.11 -48.49 9.78
CA PRO A 5 27.02 -47.51 8.72
C PRO A 5 26.91 -46.12 9.35
N SER A 6 27.95 -45.32 9.18
CA SER A 6 27.95 -43.88 9.48
C SER A 6 27.03 -43.19 8.46
N GLY A 7 25.79 -42.92 8.86
CA GLY A 7 24.87 -42.11 8.08
C GLY A 7 25.27 -40.64 8.18
N ILE A 8 25.69 -40.06 7.05
CA ILE A 8 25.96 -38.63 6.91
C ILE A 8 24.67 -37.86 7.25
N PRO A 9 24.68 -36.87 8.17
CA PRO A 9 23.50 -36.05 8.40
C PRO A 9 23.19 -35.22 7.14
N PRO A 10 21.91 -34.99 6.79
CA PRO A 10 21.58 -34.14 5.65
C PRO A 10 22.17 -32.74 5.87
N ARG A 11 22.75 -32.16 4.81
CA ARG A 11 23.21 -30.78 4.82
C ARG A 11 22.02 -29.88 5.18
N PRO A 12 22.18 -28.90 6.11
CA PRO A 12 21.13 -27.92 6.34
C PRO A 12 20.86 -27.20 5.01
N VAL A 13 19.63 -27.33 4.52
CA VAL A 13 19.15 -26.50 3.42
C VAL A 13 19.24 -25.06 3.90
N HIS A 14 20.15 -24.28 3.33
CA HIS A 14 20.16 -22.84 3.53
C HIS A 14 18.96 -22.30 2.76
N MET A 15 17.80 -22.30 3.42
CA MET A 15 16.63 -21.59 2.93
C MET A 15 17.06 -20.12 2.87
N PRO A 16 17.03 -19.45 1.71
CA PRO A 16 17.26 -18.01 1.69
C PRO A 16 16.25 -17.40 2.68
N PRO A 17 16.64 -16.39 3.47
CA PRO A 17 15.68 -15.71 4.33
C PRO A 17 14.49 -15.32 3.44
N ALA A 18 13.27 -15.63 3.90
CA ALA A 18 12.09 -15.05 3.28
C ALA A 18 12.34 -13.55 3.13
N PRO A 19 11.98 -12.92 1.99
CA PRO A 19 12.02 -11.48 1.87
C PRO A 19 11.39 -10.91 3.14
N PRO A 20 11.99 -9.88 3.77
CA PRO A 20 11.36 -9.28 4.94
C PRO A 20 9.90 -9.03 4.58
N GLU A 21 8.98 -9.53 5.42
CA GLU A 21 7.56 -9.26 5.28
C GLU A 21 7.45 -7.75 5.12
N GLN A 22 7.24 -7.29 3.88
CA GLN A 22 7.00 -5.87 3.66
C GLN A 22 5.77 -5.60 4.49
N PRO A 23 5.80 -4.66 5.46
CA PRO A 23 4.62 -4.36 6.25
C PRO A 23 3.50 -4.16 5.24
N GLU A 24 2.43 -4.96 5.34
CA GLU A 24 1.23 -4.81 4.52
C GLU A 24 0.89 -3.33 4.63
N GLN A 25 1.20 -2.53 3.60
CA GLN A 25 1.22 -1.09 3.81
C GLN A 25 -0.20 -0.68 4.17
N PRO A 26 -0.46 -0.25 5.42
CA PRO A 26 -1.82 0.01 5.83
C PRO A 26 -2.29 1.16 4.97
N TYR A 27 -3.38 0.94 4.24
CA TYR A 27 -3.98 1.99 3.44
C TYR A 27 -4.15 3.24 4.30
N VAL A 28 -3.72 4.38 3.79
CA VAL A 28 -3.78 5.67 4.49
C VAL A 28 -5.16 6.31 4.35
N GLY A 29 -6.14 5.62 3.76
CA GLY A 29 -7.44 6.19 3.52
C GLY A 29 -8.28 5.47 2.47
N SER A 30 -9.36 6.13 2.07
CA SER A 30 -10.24 5.71 1.00
C SER A 30 -10.55 6.86 0.03
N ALA A 31 -10.79 6.51 -1.22
CA ALA A 31 -11.19 7.43 -2.26
C ALA A 31 -12.53 6.98 -2.87
N HIS A 32 -13.35 7.96 -3.23
CA HIS A 32 -14.57 7.79 -4.02
C HIS A 32 -14.50 8.73 -5.21
N MET A 33 -14.73 8.21 -6.42
CA MET A 33 -14.95 9.06 -7.59
C MET A 33 -16.45 9.25 -7.76
N ARG A 34 -16.93 10.48 -7.63
CA ARG A 34 -18.32 10.83 -7.90
C ARG A 34 -18.66 10.61 -9.38
N GLU A 35 -19.95 10.59 -9.71
CA GLU A 35 -20.44 10.49 -11.09
C GLU A 35 -19.93 11.64 -12.00
N ASP A 36 -19.67 12.81 -11.42
CA ASP A 36 -19.11 13.97 -12.12
C ASP A 36 -17.58 13.90 -12.32
N GLY A 37 -16.95 12.80 -11.90
CA GLY A 37 -15.50 12.57 -11.98
C GLY A 37 -14.69 13.20 -10.83
N THR A 38 -15.30 13.94 -9.91
CA THR A 38 -14.62 14.52 -8.75
C THR A 38 -14.17 13.42 -7.78
N LEU A 39 -12.92 13.48 -7.34
CA LEU A 39 -12.37 12.59 -6.33
C LEU A 39 -12.57 13.17 -4.92
N GLU A 40 -13.16 12.38 -4.04
CA GLU A 40 -13.21 12.62 -2.60
C GLU A 40 -12.24 11.65 -1.91
N LEU A 41 -11.14 12.17 -1.34
CA LEU A 41 -10.16 11.38 -0.61
C LEU A 41 -10.27 11.64 0.88
N ARG A 42 -10.42 10.57 1.66
CA ARG A 42 -10.42 10.59 3.13
C ARG A 42 -9.14 9.95 3.61
N LEU A 43 -8.23 10.75 4.16
CA LEU A 43 -6.89 10.32 4.52
C LEU A 43 -6.66 10.39 6.02
N ARG A 44 -5.86 9.45 6.52
CA ARG A 44 -5.33 9.35 7.87
C ARG A 44 -3.81 9.32 7.79
N ALA A 45 -3.15 10.14 8.58
CA ALA A 45 -1.70 10.18 8.72
C ALA A 45 -1.31 9.97 10.19
N GLU A 46 -0.28 9.18 10.43
CA GLU A 46 0.28 8.96 11.75
C GLU A 46 1.72 9.49 11.79
N ALA A 47 2.09 10.14 12.90
CA ALA A 47 3.45 10.58 13.15
C ALA A 47 3.89 10.20 14.58
N PRO A 48 5.21 10.12 14.85
CA PRO A 48 5.72 9.77 16.17
C PRO A 48 5.10 10.63 17.29
N GLY A 49 4.84 10.02 18.45
CA GLY A 49 4.23 10.70 19.59
C GLY A 49 2.70 10.73 19.56
N GLU A 50 2.06 9.68 19.04
CA GLU A 50 0.60 9.53 18.96
C GLU A 50 -0.11 10.62 18.15
N ILE A 51 0.61 11.24 17.21
CA ILE A 51 0.04 12.26 16.34
C ILE A 51 -0.78 11.56 15.27
N LEU A 52 -2.09 11.82 15.27
CA LEU A 52 -3.04 11.37 14.28
C LEU A 52 -3.61 12.58 13.54
N GLY A 53 -3.36 12.66 12.24
CA GLY A 53 -3.97 13.64 11.35
C GLY A 53 -5.05 12.99 10.49
N GLU A 54 -6.18 13.66 10.33
CA GLU A 54 -7.23 13.28 9.38
C GLU A 54 -7.47 14.42 8.39
N ALA A 55 -7.68 14.10 7.13
CA ALA A 55 -7.91 15.09 6.08
C ALA A 55 -8.93 14.60 5.05
N MET A 56 -9.73 15.54 4.54
CA MET A 56 -10.59 15.35 3.38
C MET A 56 -10.08 16.22 2.24
N PHE A 57 -9.81 15.62 1.09
CA PHE A 57 -9.50 16.34 -0.13
C PHE A 57 -10.60 16.14 -1.17
N ILE A 58 -10.97 17.24 -1.82
CA ILE A 58 -11.89 17.22 -2.97
C ILE A 58 -11.09 17.71 -4.17
N VAL A 59 -10.91 16.83 -5.15
CA VAL A 59 -10.11 17.10 -6.35
C VAL A 59 -11.03 16.99 -7.56
N LYS A 60 -11.29 18.14 -8.21
CA LYS A 60 -12.13 18.19 -9.41
C LYS A 60 -11.38 17.66 -10.64
N PRO A 61 -12.09 17.23 -11.70
CA PRO A 61 -11.47 16.75 -12.94
C PRO A 61 -10.51 17.75 -13.62
N ASP A 62 -10.69 19.05 -13.38
CA ASP A 62 -9.86 20.13 -13.93
C ASP A 62 -8.65 20.49 -13.05
N ASP A 63 -8.53 19.90 -11.86
CA ASP A 63 -7.35 20.07 -11.00
C ASP A 63 -6.15 19.33 -11.61
N PRO A 64 -4.97 19.95 -11.72
CA PRO A 64 -3.77 19.31 -12.28
C PRO A 64 -3.37 17.99 -11.59
N ARG A 65 -3.77 17.80 -10.33
CA ARG A 65 -3.46 16.58 -9.56
C ARG A 65 -4.39 15.42 -9.88
N HIS A 66 -5.54 15.68 -10.50
CA HIS A 66 -6.61 14.70 -10.70
C HIS A 66 -6.13 13.46 -11.46
N ALA A 67 -5.53 13.66 -12.63
CA ALA A 67 -5.08 12.55 -13.47
C ALA A 67 -4.06 11.65 -12.75
N GLY A 68 -3.12 12.26 -12.02
CA GLY A 68 -2.12 11.52 -11.23
C GLY A 68 -2.74 10.74 -10.07
N LEU A 69 -3.77 11.30 -9.42
CA LEU A 69 -4.50 10.59 -8.37
C LEU A 69 -5.34 9.43 -8.93
N VAL A 70 -5.97 9.59 -10.08
CA VAL A 70 -6.71 8.49 -10.75
C VAL A 70 -5.78 7.32 -11.06
N ASP A 71 -4.60 7.60 -11.61
CA ASP A 71 -3.59 6.58 -11.91
C ASP A 71 -3.09 5.89 -10.63
N HIS A 72 -2.77 6.66 -9.59
CA HIS A 72 -2.35 6.13 -8.29
C HIS A 72 -3.40 5.20 -7.66
N LEU A 73 -4.69 5.54 -7.83
CA LEU A 73 -5.83 4.76 -7.35
C LEU A 73 -6.14 3.53 -8.23
N GLY A 74 -5.30 3.23 -9.23
CA GLY A 74 -5.45 2.07 -10.10
C GLY A 74 -6.48 2.27 -11.20
N GLY A 75 -6.66 3.50 -11.68
CA GLY A 75 -7.58 3.81 -12.78
C GLY A 75 -9.05 3.76 -12.37
N ILE A 76 -9.36 4.16 -11.14
CA ILE A 76 -10.73 4.25 -10.63
C ILE A 76 -11.63 5.07 -11.58
N SER A 77 -12.86 4.59 -11.80
CA SER A 77 -13.86 5.23 -12.65
C SER A 77 -14.95 5.91 -11.83
N ALA A 78 -15.79 6.70 -12.50
CA ALA A 78 -16.96 7.34 -11.90
C ALA A 78 -17.86 6.32 -11.16
N GLY A 79 -18.34 6.70 -9.98
CA GLY A 79 -19.09 5.87 -9.04
C GLY A 79 -18.23 4.85 -8.26
N GLY A 80 -16.94 4.75 -8.57
CA GLY A 80 -16.03 3.75 -8.01
C GLY A 80 -15.43 4.14 -6.66
N TYR A 81 -15.00 3.11 -5.92
CA TYR A 81 -14.25 3.24 -4.67
C TYR A 81 -12.90 2.56 -4.77
N ALA A 82 -11.86 3.16 -4.20
CA ALA A 82 -10.54 2.56 -4.13
C ALA A 82 -9.89 2.86 -2.77
N PRO A 83 -9.10 1.91 -2.22
CA PRO A 83 -8.30 2.19 -1.04
C PRO A 83 -7.09 3.05 -1.43
N VAL A 84 -6.70 3.98 -0.55
CA VAL A 84 -5.57 4.89 -0.81
C VAL A 84 -4.31 4.31 -0.20
N ARG A 85 -3.36 3.90 -1.05
CA ARG A 85 -1.99 3.60 -0.61
C ARG A 85 -1.26 4.88 -0.21
N PRO A 86 -0.22 4.83 0.65
CA PRO A 86 0.61 5.99 0.96
C PRO A 86 0.98 6.76 -0.32
N ILE A 87 0.69 8.06 -0.30
CA ILE A 87 0.90 8.90 -1.47
C ILE A 87 2.39 9.28 -1.52
N PRO A 88 3.07 9.09 -2.66
CA PRO A 88 4.46 9.53 -2.82
C PRO A 88 4.61 11.02 -2.53
N SER A 89 5.74 11.42 -1.98
CA SER A 89 6.07 12.83 -1.79
C SER A 89 6.01 13.59 -3.12
N GLY A 90 5.28 14.72 -3.14
CA GLY A 90 5.14 15.60 -4.31
C GLY A 90 3.91 15.37 -5.20
N VAL A 91 3.00 14.47 -4.82
CA VAL A 91 1.76 14.18 -5.58
C VAL A 91 0.55 15.01 -5.13
N LEU A 92 0.53 15.48 -3.88
CA LEU A 92 -0.54 16.30 -3.30
C LEU A 92 -0.25 17.81 -3.32
#